data_AF-I4N4P0-F1
#
_entry.id   AF-I4N4P0-F1
#
_cell.length_a   1.000
_cell.length_b   1.000
_cell.length_c   1.000
_cell.angle_alpha   90.00
_cell.angle_beta   90.00
_cell.angle_gamma   90.00
#
_symmetry.space_group_name_H-M   'P 1'
#
loop_
_entity.id
_entity.type
_entity.pdbx_description
1 polymer ?
#
loop_
_entity_poly.entity_id
_entity_poly.type
_entity_poly.pdbx_seq_one_letter_code
_entity_poly.pdbx_strand_id
1 'polypeptide(L)' 'MSMLRVHLMQNGFGYSDPAMEEALYETTILRHFSGLSLQRIPD' A
#
# COMPACT_ATOMS: atom_id res chain seq x y z
N MET A 1 -1.69 12.09 -3.92
CA MET A 1 -2.96 11.61 -3.32
C MET A 1 -2.86 10.17 -2.76
N SER A 2 -1.89 9.34 -3.18
CA SER A 2 -1.71 7.97 -2.64
C SER A 2 -1.21 7.94 -1.19
N MET A 3 -0.24 8.80 -0.84
CA MET A 3 0.38 8.84 0.50
C MET A 3 -0.62 9.09 1.65
N LEU A 4 -1.63 9.94 1.47
CA LEU A 4 -2.66 10.18 2.50
C LEU A 4 -3.49 8.92 2.80
N ARG A 5 -3.81 8.14 1.76
CA ARG A 5 -4.56 6.89 1.92
C ARG A 5 -3.71 5.83 2.62
N VAL A 6 -2.41 5.79 2.32
CA VAL A 6 -1.44 4.93 3.00
C VAL A 6 -1.33 5.29 4.49
N HIS A 7 -1.23 6.57 4.84
CA HIS A 7 -1.21 6.99 6.25
C HIS A 7 -2.51 6.68 6.99
N LEU A 8 -3.66 6.79 6.32
CA LEU A 8 -4.94 6.39 6.92
C LEU A 8 -4.98 4.88 7.19
N MET A 9 -4.43 4.06 6.29
CA MET A 9 -4.31 2.62 6.47
C MET A 9 -3.31 2.26 7.58
N GLN A 10 -2.18 2.96 7.68
CA GLN A 10 -1.22 2.79 8.77
C GLN A 10 -1.87 3.05 10.13
N ASN A 11 -2.59 4.17 10.27
CA ASN A 11 -3.29 4.50 11.51
C ASN A 11 -4.48 3.56 11.79
N GLY A 12 -5.18 3.10 10.75
CA GLY A 12 -6.36 2.25 10.88
C GLY A 12 -6.05 0.79 11.21
N PHE A 13 -4.95 0.25 10.66
CA PHE A 13 -4.52 -1.13 10.91
C PHE A 13 -3.39 -1.22 11.94
N GLY A 14 -2.78 -0.10 12.35
CA GLY A 14 -1.63 -0.07 13.25
C GLY A 14 -0.33 -0.52 12.59
N TYR A 15 -0.20 -0.38 11.27
CA TYR A 15 1.01 -0.76 10.56
C TYR A 15 2.12 0.28 10.71
N SER A 16 3.34 -0.21 10.96
CA SER A 16 4.56 0.58 10.76
C SER A 16 4.78 0.83 9.26
N ASP A 17 5.67 1.77 8.91
CA ASP A 17 6.02 2.03 7.50
C ASP A 17 6.46 0.75 6.75
N PRO A 18 7.36 -0.09 7.30
CA PRO A 18 7.74 -1.34 6.63
C PRO A 18 6.58 -2.35 6.52
N ALA A 19 5.77 -2.48 7.57
CA ALA A 19 4.63 -3.40 7.55
C ALA A 19 3.56 -2.97 6.54
N MET A 20 3.40 -1.66 6.34
CA MET A 20 2.47 -1.14 5.35
C MET A 20 2.96 -1.37 3.93
N GLU A 21 4.27 -1.21 3.67
CA GLU A 21 4.86 -1.54 2.38
C GLU A 21 4.65 -3.02 2.04
N GLU A 22 4.92 -3.91 2.98
CA GLU A 22 4.74 -5.35 2.83
C GLU A 22 3.27 -5.71 2.56
N ALA A 23 2.34 -5.13 3.32
CA ALA A 23 0.90 -5.33 3.11
C ALA A 23 0.42 -4.82 1.73
N LEU A 24 0.99 -3.74 1.21
CA LEU A 24 0.71 -3.23 -0.14
C LEU A 24 1.33 -4.12 -1.23
N TYR A 25 2.45 -4.79 -0.94
CA TYR A 25 3.11 -5.72 -1.84
C TYR A 25 2.39 -7.08 -1.90
N GLU A 26 1.88 -7.57 -0.78
CA GLU A 26 1.20 -8.86 -0.71
C GLU A 26 -0.29 -8.77 -1.06
N THR A 27 -0.98 -7.71 -0.64
CA THR A 27 -2.44 -7.61 -0.77
C THR A 27 -2.84 -6.67 -1.90
N THR A 28 -3.31 -7.25 -3.02
CA THR A 28 -3.78 -6.48 -4.18
C THR A 28 -4.91 -5.50 -3.84
N ILE A 29 -5.80 -5.84 -2.90
CA ILE A 29 -6.89 -4.95 -2.46
C ILE A 29 -6.36 -3.67 -1.79
N LEU A 30 -5.36 -3.78 -0.90
CA LEU A 30 -4.78 -2.62 -0.22
C LEU A 30 -4.07 -1.70 -1.22
N ARG A 31 -3.40 -2.29 -2.20
CA ARG A 31 -2.78 -1.58 -3.32
C ARG A 31 -3.80 -0.84 -4.18
N HIS A 32 -4.90 -1.49 -4.53
CA HIS A 32 -5.94 -0.89 -5.36
C HIS A 32 -6.65 0.27 -4.64
N PHE A 33 -6.90 0.11 -3.33
CA PHE A 33 -7.49 1.16 -2.49
C PHE A 33 -6.56 2.38 -2.34
N SER A 34 -5.27 2.14 -2.08
CA SER A 34 -4.25 3.19 -1.98
C SER A 34 -3.98 3.88 -3.33
N GLY A 35 -4.49 3.34 -4.43
CA GLY A 35 -4.28 3.86 -5.80
C GLY A 35 -2.85 3.62 -6.29
N LEU A 36 -2.18 2.61 -5.73
CA LEU A 36 -0.88 2.15 -6.18
C LEU A 36 -1.06 1.10 -7.28
N SER A 37 -0.13 1.05 -8.21
CA SER A 37 -0.04 -0.01 -9.22
C SER A 37 1.40 -0.50 -9.24
N LEU A 38 1.62 -1.79 -9.10
CA LEU A 38 2.91 -2.36 -9.46
C LEU A 38 2.94 -2.43 -10.99
N GLN A 39 3.56 -1.43 -11.62
CA GLN A 39 3.98 -1.59 -13.00
C GLN A 39 5.04 -2.69 -13.00
N ARG A 40 4.67 -3.87 -13.50
CA ARG A 40 5.64 -4.91 -13.84
C ARG A 40 6.53 -4.30 -14.93
N ILE A 41 7.77 -3.98 -14.59
CA ILE A 41 8.78 -3.65 -15.61
C ILE A 41 8.89 -4.92 -16.47
N PRO A 42 8.65 -4.85 -17.79
CA PRO A 42 8.85 -6.01 -18.66
C PRO A 42 10.32 -6.44 -18.58
N ASP A 43 10.54 -7.76 -18.46
CA ASP A 43 11.87 -8.39 -18.39
C ASP A 43 12.81 -7.94 -19.53
#